data_AF-A0A382X1N5-F1
#
_entry.id   AF-A0A382X1N5-F1
#
_cell.length_a   1.000
_cell.length_b   1.000
_cell.length_c   1.000
_cell.angle_alpha   90.00
_cell.angle_beta   90.00
_cell.angle_gamma   90.00
#
_symmetry.space_group_name_H-M   'P 1'
#
loop_
_entity.id
_entity.type
_entity.pdbx_description
1 polymer ?
#
loop_
_entity_poly.entity_id
_entity_poly.type
_entity_poly.pdbx_seq_one_letter_code
_entity_poly.pdbx_strand_id
1 'polypeptide(L)'
;MRIPSLLFLLSILSAPLAAKPNVVFFFIDDMGWTDLGYMGSKYYESPHVDKLAKDGMVFMNAYAAAPNCAPSRACLMSGQYSPRHGVYTVSSSERGSAKHRKLIPTKNTTHLAEKFVTMGEALQAGGYVTATMGKWHLGDDPTTQGFDVNIAGKSWGSPSGGGYHSPYKYPNLEQKEKGEYLTDRLGEEACKFIEKNKDKPFFLYLTH
;
A
#
# COMPACT_ATOMS: atom_id res chain seq x y z
N MET A 1 58.83 34.32 -27.00
CA MET A 1 58.20 34.25 -25.67
C MET A 1 57.03 33.27 -25.78
N ARG A 2 57.19 32.01 -25.33
CA ARG A 2 56.18 30.95 -25.47
C ARG A 2 55.45 30.80 -24.14
N ILE A 3 54.15 31.08 -24.14
CA ILE A 3 53.28 30.92 -22.96
C ILE A 3 52.79 29.47 -22.96
N PRO A 4 53.05 28.66 -21.91
CA PRO A 4 52.52 27.30 -21.84
C PRO A 4 51.04 27.36 -21.44
N SER A 5 50.18 26.81 -22.30
CA SER A 5 48.76 26.61 -21.99
C SER A 5 48.63 25.47 -20.97
N LEU A 6 48.35 25.84 -19.72
CA LEU A 6 48.05 24.89 -18.65
C LEU A 6 46.55 24.51 -18.75
N LEU A 7 46.26 23.32 -19.28
CA LEU A 7 44.91 22.75 -19.22
C LEU A 7 44.63 22.33 -17.78
N PHE A 8 43.78 23.09 -17.08
CA PHE A 8 43.21 22.68 -15.81
C PHE A 8 42.06 21.69 -16.09
N LEU A 9 42.33 20.39 -15.94
CA LEU A 9 41.25 19.40 -15.87
C LEU A 9 40.51 19.61 -14.54
N LEU A 10 39.33 20.22 -14.63
CA LEU A 10 38.39 20.27 -13.52
C LEU A 10 37.81 18.85 -13.33
N SER A 11 38.40 18.06 -12.45
CA SER A 11 37.82 16.81 -11.97
C SER A 11 36.58 17.15 -11.13
N ILE A 12 35.42 17.15 -11.79
CA ILE A 12 34.13 17.18 -11.10
C ILE A 12 34.03 15.85 -10.34
N LEU A 13 34.35 15.86 -9.05
CA LEU A 13 33.95 14.77 -8.16
C LEU A 13 32.43 14.79 -8.10
N SER A 14 31.77 13.97 -8.93
CA SER A 14 30.39 13.58 -8.70
C SER A 14 30.34 12.88 -7.35
N ALA A 15 29.80 13.55 -6.34
CA ALA A 15 29.37 12.86 -5.13
C ALA A 15 28.44 11.72 -5.56
N PRO A 16 28.60 10.49 -5.03
CA PRO A 16 27.69 9.41 -5.36
C PRO A 16 26.28 9.89 -4.99
N LEU A 17 25.39 9.89 -5.98
CA LEU A 17 23.98 10.20 -5.77
C LEU A 17 23.51 9.30 -4.62
N ALA A 18 23.09 9.89 -3.50
CA ALA A 18 22.66 9.12 -2.35
C ALA A 18 21.65 8.06 -2.81
N ALA A 19 21.91 6.80 -2.49
CA ALA A 19 21.07 5.70 -2.93
C ALA A 19 19.64 5.97 -2.45
N LYS A 20 18.69 5.95 -3.40
CA LYS A 20 17.27 6.12 -3.07
C LYS A 20 16.85 5.01 -2.10
N PRO A 21 16.16 5.33 -0.98
CA PRO A 21 15.76 4.31 -0.03
C PRO A 21 14.66 3.44 -0.62
N ASN A 22 14.63 2.17 -0.21
CA ASN A 22 13.47 1.30 -0.45
C ASN A 22 12.32 1.70 0.47
N VAL A 23 11.09 1.56 0.00
CA VAL A 23 9.89 1.85 0.79
C VAL A 23 9.05 0.59 0.89
N VAL A 24 8.89 0.06 2.10
CA VAL A 24 7.93 -1.01 2.40
C VAL A 24 6.83 -0.42 3.26
N PHE A 25 5.61 -0.43 2.75
CA PHE A 25 4.43 0.09 3.44
C PHE A 25 3.49 -1.06 3.77
N PHE A 26 3.51 -1.47 5.04
CA PHE A 26 2.55 -2.44 5.58
C PHE A 26 1.23 -1.73 5.89
N PHE A 27 0.16 -2.12 5.21
CA PHE A 27 -1.17 -1.57 5.43
C PHE A 27 -2.13 -2.68 5.85
N ILE A 28 -2.59 -2.61 7.10
CA ILE A 28 -3.36 -3.69 7.72
C ILE A 28 -4.84 -3.34 7.74
N ASP A 29 -5.69 -4.26 7.30
CA ASP A 29 -7.14 -4.08 7.29
C ASP A 29 -7.75 -4.29 8.68
N ASP A 30 -8.57 -3.34 9.11
CA ASP A 30 -9.38 -3.37 10.32
C ASP A 30 -8.62 -3.66 11.65
N MET A 31 -7.31 -3.41 11.71
CA MET A 31 -6.52 -3.48 12.95
C MET A 31 -6.74 -2.24 13.82
N GLY A 32 -7.22 -2.46 15.05
CA GLY A 32 -7.44 -1.43 16.05
C GLY A 32 -6.15 -0.92 16.69
N TRP A 33 -6.20 0.31 17.20
CA TRP A 33 -5.05 0.97 17.81
C TRP A 33 -4.49 0.25 19.05
N THR A 34 -5.27 -0.61 19.72
CA THR A 34 -4.87 -1.38 20.92
C THR A 34 -4.61 -2.85 20.63
N ASP A 35 -4.56 -3.27 19.36
CA ASP A 35 -4.49 -4.69 18.99
C ASP A 35 -3.07 -5.26 19.07
N LEU A 36 -2.06 -4.41 19.30
CA LEU A 36 -0.65 -4.78 19.35
C LEU A 36 -0.10 -4.68 20.79
N GLY A 37 0.85 -5.54 21.13
CA GLY A 37 1.50 -5.60 22.44
C GLY A 37 2.09 -4.26 22.85
N TYR A 38 2.87 -3.62 21.96
CA TYR A 38 3.45 -2.30 22.23
C TYR A 38 2.42 -1.17 22.40
N MET A 39 1.17 -1.38 21.94
CA MET A 39 0.05 -0.44 22.12
C MET A 39 -0.89 -0.83 23.28
N GLY A 40 -0.50 -1.80 24.11
CA GLY A 40 -1.21 -2.15 25.34
C GLY A 40 -2.22 -3.30 25.22
N SER A 41 -2.17 -4.09 24.14
CA SER A 41 -2.89 -5.37 24.09
C SER A 41 -2.50 -6.25 25.29
N LYS A 42 -3.50 -6.82 25.96
CA LYS A 42 -3.32 -7.80 27.06
C LYS A 42 -3.64 -9.23 26.65
N TYR A 43 -3.98 -9.45 25.38
CA TYR A 43 -4.47 -10.72 24.88
C TYR A 43 -3.72 -11.17 23.61
N TYR A 44 -3.62 -10.30 22.60
CA TYR A 44 -2.87 -10.58 21.39
C TYR A 44 -1.36 -10.40 21.62
N GLU A 45 -0.58 -11.30 21.02
CA GLU A 45 0.88 -11.28 21.06
C GLU A 45 1.45 -10.87 19.69
N SER A 46 2.32 -9.86 19.66
CA SER A 46 2.89 -9.32 18.42
C SER A 46 4.41 -9.11 18.49
N PRO A 47 5.21 -10.11 18.90
CA PRO A 47 6.62 -9.92 19.26
C PRO A 47 7.49 -9.32 18.15
N HIS A 48 7.22 -9.65 16.88
CA HIS A 48 7.94 -9.08 15.74
C HIS A 48 7.58 -7.62 15.48
N VAL A 49 6.31 -7.24 15.65
CA VAL A 49 5.85 -5.85 15.49
C VAL A 49 6.30 -5.00 16.69
N ASP A 50 6.28 -5.57 17.90
CA ASP A 50 6.79 -4.93 19.10
C ASP A 50 8.29 -4.64 18.99
N LYS A 51 9.05 -5.57 18.39
CA LYS A 51 10.46 -5.33 18.06
C LYS A 51 10.62 -4.19 17.06
N LEU A 52 9.82 -4.17 15.98
CA LEU A 52 9.84 -3.08 15.00
C LEU A 52 9.55 -1.72 15.66
N ALA A 53 8.57 -1.66 16.56
CA ALA A 53 8.23 -0.46 17.32
C ALA A 53 9.39 0.00 18.21
N LYS A 54 10.12 -0.94 18.84
CA LYS A 54 11.31 -0.66 19.66
C LYS A 54 12.49 -0.13 18.86
N ASP A 55 12.68 -0.64 17.64
CA ASP A 55 13.78 -0.24 16.76
C ASP A 55 13.47 1.04 15.95
N GLY A 56 12.23 1.51 16.00
CA GLY A 56 11.71 2.59 15.15
C GLY A 56 11.07 3.74 15.93
N MET A 57 10.12 4.39 15.28
CA MET A 57 9.34 5.49 15.85
C MET A 57 7.88 5.11 15.95
N VAL A 58 7.27 5.37 17.10
CA VAL A 58 5.84 5.14 17.36
C VAL A 58 5.09 6.46 17.38
N PHE A 59 3.99 6.53 16.65
CA PHE A 59 3.06 7.66 16.66
C PHE A 59 1.85 7.31 17.52
N MET A 60 1.76 7.89 18.72
CA MET A 60 0.63 7.65 19.64
C MET A 60 -0.68 8.31 19.19
N ASN A 61 -0.60 9.28 18.27
CA ASN A 61 -1.73 10.01 17.70
C ASN A 61 -1.74 9.84 16.18
N ALA A 62 -1.84 8.59 15.71
CA ALA A 62 -1.96 8.25 14.30
C ALA A 62 -3.42 7.95 13.95
N TYR A 63 -3.94 8.60 12.91
CA TYR A 63 -5.34 8.47 12.50
C TYR A 63 -5.46 8.01 11.04
N ALA A 64 -6.40 7.10 10.79
CA ALA A 64 -6.87 6.85 9.44
C ALA A 64 -7.66 8.06 8.93
N ALA A 65 -7.58 8.34 7.63
CA ALA A 65 -8.29 9.47 7.02
C ALA A 65 -9.82 9.28 6.96
N ALA A 66 -10.31 8.05 7.14
CA ALA A 66 -11.72 7.71 7.15
C ALA A 66 -12.00 6.46 8.04
N PRO A 67 -13.24 6.26 8.48
CA PRO A 67 -13.61 5.12 9.34
C PRO A 67 -13.86 3.80 8.56
N ASN A 68 -13.49 3.73 7.28
CA ASN A 68 -13.76 2.57 6.40
C ASN A 68 -12.60 2.30 5.44
N CYS A 69 -12.54 1.07 4.90
CA CYS A 69 -11.42 0.58 4.10
C CYS A 69 -11.17 1.41 2.82
N ALA A 70 -12.09 1.40 1.84
CA ALA A 70 -11.88 2.05 0.54
C ALA A 70 -11.64 3.57 0.64
N PRO A 71 -12.39 4.33 1.46
CA PRO A 71 -12.11 5.76 1.65
C PRO A 71 -10.71 6.03 2.23
N SER A 72 -10.26 5.27 3.24
CA SER A 72 -8.91 5.43 3.80
C SER A 72 -7.81 5.09 2.81
N ARG A 73 -8.00 4.04 2.00
CA ARG A 73 -7.09 3.66 0.92
C ARG A 73 -7.02 4.73 -0.16
N ALA A 74 -8.16 5.31 -0.55
CA ALA A 74 -8.22 6.38 -1.53
C ALA A 74 -7.48 7.63 -1.04
N CYS A 75 -7.67 7.99 0.23
CA CYS A 75 -6.94 9.09 0.85
C CYS A 75 -5.43 8.83 0.90
N LEU A 76 -5.01 7.62 1.30
CA LEU A 76 -3.60 7.21 1.33
C LEU A 76 -2.97 7.28 -0.07
N MET A 77 -3.62 6.71 -1.08
CA MET A 77 -3.08 6.65 -2.43
C MET A 77 -3.00 8.03 -3.07
N SER A 78 -4.04 8.85 -2.94
CA SER A 78 -4.09 10.16 -3.60
C SER A 78 -3.45 11.31 -2.81
N GLY A 79 -3.19 11.12 -1.50
CA GLY A 79 -2.80 12.20 -0.59
C GLY A 79 -3.91 13.25 -0.37
N GLN A 80 -5.17 12.92 -0.67
CA GLN A 80 -6.30 13.86 -0.65
C GLN A 80 -7.42 13.37 0.28
N TYR A 81 -8.12 14.28 0.93
CA TYR A 81 -9.32 13.92 1.71
C TYR A 81 -10.50 13.52 0.81
N SER A 82 -11.40 12.70 1.37
CA SER A 82 -12.56 12.11 0.69
C SER A 82 -13.41 13.07 -0.14
N PRO A 83 -13.67 14.33 0.26
CA PRO A 83 -14.41 15.26 -0.58
C PRO A 83 -13.79 15.58 -1.94
N ARG A 84 -12.47 15.41 -2.10
CA ARG A 84 -11.80 15.68 -3.38
C ARG A 84 -12.02 14.55 -4.40
N HIS A 85 -12.04 13.30 -3.94
CA HIS A 85 -12.17 12.12 -4.81
C HIS A 85 -13.56 11.46 -4.79
N GLY A 86 -14.39 11.75 -3.78
CA GLY A 86 -15.79 11.28 -3.69
C GLY A 86 -15.97 9.84 -3.20
N VAL A 87 -14.90 9.17 -2.74
CA VAL A 87 -14.99 7.83 -2.11
C VAL A 87 -15.24 8.03 -0.62
N TYR A 88 -16.50 7.93 -0.21
CA TYR A 88 -16.96 8.15 1.17
C TYR A 88 -17.27 6.85 1.91
N THR A 89 -17.70 5.80 1.19
CA THR A 89 -18.03 4.50 1.77
C THR A 89 -17.57 3.35 0.88
N VAL A 90 -17.39 2.15 1.44
CA VAL A 90 -16.97 0.92 0.71
C VAL A 90 -17.98 0.43 -0.33
N SER A 91 -19.24 0.83 -0.18
CA SER A 91 -20.33 0.52 -1.10
C SER A 91 -21.26 1.73 -1.17
N SER A 92 -22.50 1.58 -1.63
CA SER A 92 -23.47 2.68 -1.61
C SER A 92 -23.53 3.35 -0.23
N SER A 93 -23.60 4.68 -0.18
CA SER A 93 -23.82 5.42 1.08
C SER A 93 -25.22 5.23 1.65
N GLU A 94 -26.10 4.55 0.92
CA GLU A 94 -27.42 4.09 1.37
C GLU A 94 -27.35 2.83 2.26
N ARG A 95 -26.37 2.74 3.16
CA ARG A 95 -26.19 1.57 4.03
C ARG A 95 -27.28 1.52 5.10
N GLY A 96 -27.59 0.29 5.55
CA GLY A 96 -28.60 0.04 6.58
C GLY A 96 -30.04 0.18 6.08
N SER A 97 -31.00 0.06 7.01
CA SER A 97 -32.42 0.06 6.65
C SER A 97 -32.92 1.47 6.29
N ALA A 98 -33.59 1.60 5.15
CA ALA A 98 -34.17 2.86 4.68
C ALA A 98 -35.12 3.51 5.69
N LYS A 99 -35.88 2.72 6.47
CA LYS A 99 -36.81 3.23 7.49
C LYS A 99 -36.14 4.02 8.62
N HIS A 100 -34.85 3.79 8.85
CA HIS A 100 -34.06 4.48 9.87
C HIS A 100 -33.28 5.67 9.31
N ARG A 101 -33.35 5.89 8.00
CA ARG A 101 -32.55 6.89 7.29
C ARG A 101 -33.26 8.24 7.32
N LYS A 102 -32.81 9.13 8.21
CA LYS A 102 -33.36 10.50 8.36
C LYS A 102 -32.80 11.50 7.34
N LEU A 103 -31.65 11.21 6.72
CA LEU A 103 -30.95 12.10 5.80
C LEU A 103 -30.75 11.42 4.45
N ILE A 104 -30.78 12.19 3.37
CA ILE A 104 -30.39 11.71 2.04
C ILE A 104 -28.85 11.61 2.00
N PRO A 105 -28.26 10.43 1.79
CA PRO A 105 -26.81 10.28 1.73
C PRO A 105 -26.24 11.00 0.52
N THR A 106 -25.02 11.53 0.66
CA THR A 106 -24.30 12.08 -0.49
C THR A 106 -24.01 10.98 -1.51
N LYS A 107 -23.87 11.36 -2.78
CA LYS A 107 -23.49 10.42 -3.84
C LYS A 107 -22.06 9.92 -3.57
N ASN A 108 -21.89 8.60 -3.63
CA ASN A 108 -20.60 7.93 -3.45
C ASN A 108 -20.04 7.44 -4.80
N THR A 109 -18.71 7.47 -4.95
CA THR A 109 -18.02 6.58 -5.89
C THR A 109 -17.30 5.46 -5.11
N THR A 110 -17.19 4.28 -5.72
CA THR A 110 -16.60 3.08 -5.10
C THR A 110 -15.21 2.76 -5.65
N HIS A 111 -14.67 3.61 -6.53
CA HIS A 111 -13.32 3.50 -7.09
C HIS A 111 -12.63 4.87 -7.06
N LEU A 112 -11.31 4.86 -6.97
CA LEU A 112 -10.49 6.05 -7.16
C LEU A 112 -10.34 6.28 -8.67
N ALA A 113 -10.81 7.42 -9.16
CA ALA A 113 -10.70 7.72 -10.59
C ALA A 113 -9.22 7.89 -11.01
N GLU A 114 -8.86 7.42 -12.20
CA GLU A 114 -7.48 7.46 -12.74
C GLU A 114 -6.92 8.87 -12.91
N LYS A 115 -7.76 9.92 -12.89
CA LYS A 115 -7.29 11.32 -12.89
C LYS A 115 -6.55 11.73 -11.61
N PHE A 116 -6.66 10.96 -10.53
CA PHE A 116 -5.96 11.23 -9.28
C PHE A 116 -4.62 10.50 -9.29
N VAL A 117 -3.54 11.28 -9.34
CA VAL A 117 -2.18 10.75 -9.22
C VAL A 117 -2.03 10.02 -7.88
N THR A 118 -1.66 8.75 -7.94
CA THR A 118 -1.40 7.93 -6.76
C THR A 118 0.06 8.03 -6.31
N MET A 119 0.31 7.64 -5.07
CA MET A 119 1.66 7.41 -4.56
C MET A 119 2.42 6.36 -5.38
N GLY A 120 1.72 5.37 -5.96
CA GLY A 120 2.31 4.41 -6.90
C GLY A 120 2.87 5.11 -8.14
N GLU A 121 2.04 5.93 -8.80
CA GLU A 121 2.45 6.69 -10.00
C GLU A 121 3.59 7.67 -9.68
N ALA A 122 3.52 8.35 -8.54
CA ALA A 122 4.57 9.27 -8.11
C ALA A 122 5.92 8.56 -7.89
N LEU A 123 5.92 7.39 -7.23
CA LEU A 123 7.14 6.62 -6.98
C LEU A 123 7.67 5.97 -8.26
N GLN A 124 6.79 5.44 -9.11
CA GLN A 124 7.16 4.89 -10.42
C GLN A 124 7.82 5.96 -11.30
N ALA A 125 7.23 7.17 -11.38
CA ALA A 125 7.86 8.32 -12.05
C ALA A 125 9.20 8.72 -11.41
N GLY A 126 9.35 8.50 -10.10
CA GLY A 126 10.59 8.62 -9.37
C GLY A 126 11.63 7.52 -9.65
N GLY A 127 11.36 6.57 -10.53
CA GLY A 127 12.28 5.50 -10.92
C GLY A 127 12.29 4.30 -9.97
N TYR A 128 11.27 4.14 -9.14
CA TYR A 128 11.07 2.95 -8.30
C TYR A 128 10.44 1.81 -9.10
N VAL A 129 10.81 0.57 -8.79
CA VAL A 129 9.98 -0.59 -9.13
C VAL A 129 8.86 -0.70 -8.09
N THR A 130 7.61 -0.76 -8.54
CA THR A 130 6.42 -0.63 -7.69
C THR A 130 5.63 -1.93 -7.65
N ALA A 131 5.24 -2.37 -6.45
CA ALA A 131 4.42 -3.56 -6.25
C ALA A 131 3.32 -3.34 -5.23
N THR A 132 2.15 -3.90 -5.50
CA THR A 132 1.05 -4.06 -4.54
C THR A 132 0.75 -5.53 -4.33
N MET A 133 0.56 -5.93 -3.07
CA MET A 133 0.28 -7.31 -2.71
C MET A 133 -0.84 -7.38 -1.68
N GLY A 134 -1.96 -7.98 -2.08
CA GLY A 134 -3.16 -8.13 -1.27
C GLY A 134 -4.29 -7.16 -1.66
N LYS A 135 -5.05 -6.68 -0.69
CA LYS A 135 -6.28 -5.92 -0.90
C LYS A 135 -6.04 -4.56 -1.59
N TRP A 136 -6.66 -4.33 -2.75
CA TRP A 136 -6.62 -3.01 -3.42
C TRP A 136 -7.84 -2.14 -3.08
N HIS A 137 -9.04 -2.60 -3.42
CA HIS A 137 -10.32 -1.98 -3.05
C HIS A 137 -10.52 -0.54 -3.57
N LEU A 138 -9.83 -0.16 -4.66
CA LEU A 138 -9.93 1.17 -5.29
C LEU A 138 -10.27 1.15 -6.78
N GLY A 139 -10.45 -0.03 -7.37
CA GLY A 139 -10.66 -0.22 -8.81
C GLY A 139 -10.34 -1.66 -9.18
N ASP A 140 -10.43 -2.00 -10.46
CA ASP A 140 -10.26 -3.39 -10.88
C ASP A 140 -8.80 -3.83 -10.99
N ASP A 141 -7.89 -2.94 -11.38
CA ASP A 141 -6.49 -3.27 -11.57
C ASP A 141 -5.57 -2.13 -11.07
N PRO A 142 -4.77 -2.34 -10.01
CA PRO A 142 -3.77 -1.38 -9.56
C PRO A 142 -2.72 -1.01 -10.60
N THR A 143 -2.49 -1.85 -11.63
CA THR A 143 -1.45 -1.57 -12.63
C THR A 143 -1.76 -0.36 -13.50
N THR A 144 -3.03 0.05 -13.58
CA THR A 144 -3.42 1.30 -14.25
C THR A 144 -3.10 2.55 -13.43
N GLN A 145 -2.66 2.40 -12.18
CA GLN A 145 -2.40 3.48 -11.24
C GLN A 145 -1.01 3.36 -10.57
N GLY A 146 0.00 3.02 -11.38
CA GLY A 146 1.42 3.16 -11.00
C GLY A 146 1.98 2.00 -10.18
N PHE A 147 1.46 0.79 -10.39
CA PHE A 147 2.05 -0.44 -9.86
C PHE A 147 2.53 -1.35 -11.00
N ASP A 148 3.83 -1.66 -11.05
CA ASP A 148 4.41 -2.59 -12.04
C ASP A 148 3.99 -4.04 -11.77
N VAL A 149 3.75 -4.37 -10.49
CA VAL A 149 3.36 -5.71 -10.04
C VAL A 149 2.11 -5.62 -9.18
N ASN A 150 1.07 -6.38 -9.56
CA ASN A 150 -0.13 -6.59 -8.76
C ASN A 150 -0.23 -8.07 -8.38
N ILE A 151 -0.22 -8.38 -7.09
CA ILE A 151 -0.56 -9.71 -6.55
C ILE A 151 -1.83 -9.60 -5.73
N ALA A 152 -2.87 -10.34 -6.11
CA ALA A 152 -4.18 -10.42 -5.46
C ALA A 152 -5.05 -9.15 -5.42
N GLY A 153 -4.53 -8.00 -5.86
CA GLY A 153 -5.25 -6.73 -5.87
C GLY A 153 -6.38 -6.69 -6.90
N LYS A 154 -7.58 -6.34 -6.42
CA LYS A 154 -8.78 -6.09 -7.22
C LYS A 154 -9.73 -5.13 -6.50
N SER A 155 -10.91 -4.90 -7.06
CA SER A 155 -12.00 -4.12 -6.48
C SER A 155 -12.61 -4.73 -5.21
N TRP A 156 -12.17 -5.92 -4.80
CA TRP A 156 -12.69 -6.62 -3.63
C TRP A 156 -12.28 -5.99 -2.31
N GLY A 157 -13.26 -5.87 -1.41
CA GLY A 157 -13.09 -5.32 -0.07
C GLY A 157 -12.77 -6.33 1.02
N SER A 158 -12.67 -7.61 0.67
CA SER A 158 -12.40 -8.73 1.56
C SER A 158 -11.83 -9.90 0.74
N PRO A 159 -11.42 -11.01 1.36
CA PRO A 159 -10.99 -12.25 0.70
C PRO A 159 -12.06 -12.95 -0.17
N SER A 160 -12.58 -12.25 -1.17
CA SER A 160 -13.67 -12.68 -2.05
C SER A 160 -13.22 -13.63 -3.15
N GLY A 161 -11.91 -13.88 -3.28
CA GLY A 161 -11.34 -14.85 -4.21
C GLY A 161 -11.50 -16.30 -3.77
N GLY A 162 -12.08 -16.57 -2.60
CA GLY A 162 -12.19 -17.93 -2.05
C GLY A 162 -11.83 -18.04 -0.57
N GLY A 163 -11.81 -16.93 0.16
CA GLY A 163 -11.40 -16.89 1.56
C GLY A 163 -9.88 -16.83 1.72
N TYR A 164 -9.43 -17.21 2.91
CA TYR A 164 -8.01 -17.17 3.29
C TYR A 164 -7.25 -18.46 3.00
N HIS A 165 -7.91 -19.58 2.72
CA HIS A 165 -7.25 -20.86 2.47
C HIS A 165 -7.50 -21.32 1.04
N SER A 166 -6.48 -21.86 0.38
CA SER A 166 -6.65 -22.39 -0.97
C SER A 166 -7.57 -23.64 -0.97
N PRO A 167 -8.33 -23.89 -2.06
CA PRO A 167 -8.25 -23.21 -3.34
C PRO A 167 -8.93 -21.84 -3.35
N TYR A 168 -8.20 -20.84 -3.83
CA TYR A 168 -8.68 -19.47 -4.03
C TYR A 168 -8.29 -18.98 -5.44
N LYS A 169 -8.88 -17.86 -5.86
CA LYS A 169 -8.78 -17.27 -7.19
C LYS A 169 -8.55 -15.77 -7.07
N TYR A 170 -7.31 -15.41 -6.75
CA TYR A 170 -6.87 -14.02 -6.71
C TYR A 170 -6.08 -13.65 -7.98
N PRO A 171 -6.16 -12.41 -8.48
CA PRO A 171 -5.38 -11.96 -9.64
C PRO A 171 -3.89 -12.20 -9.43
N ASN A 172 -3.22 -12.75 -10.46
CA ASN A 172 -1.76 -12.94 -10.50
C ASN A 172 -1.18 -13.69 -9.28
N LEU A 173 -1.98 -14.51 -8.60
CA LEU A 173 -1.54 -15.32 -7.47
C LEU A 173 -1.79 -16.80 -7.77
N GLU A 174 -0.74 -17.47 -8.23
CA GLU A 174 -0.76 -18.90 -8.49
C GLU A 174 -0.68 -19.68 -7.18
N GLN A 175 -1.72 -20.43 -6.84
CA GLN A 175 -1.71 -21.37 -5.71
C GLN A 175 -0.74 -22.53 -5.98
N LYS A 176 0.13 -22.85 -5.00
CA LYS A 176 1.12 -23.92 -5.12
C LYS A 176 0.66 -25.20 -4.42
N GLU A 177 0.03 -25.03 -3.25
CA GLU A 177 -0.38 -26.14 -2.40
C GLU A 177 -1.82 -25.98 -1.95
N LYS A 178 -2.50 -27.11 -1.72
CA LYS A 178 -3.87 -27.13 -1.19
C LYS A 178 -3.83 -26.77 0.30
N GLY A 179 -4.65 -25.81 0.72
CA GLY A 179 -4.74 -25.34 2.09
C GLY A 179 -3.77 -24.20 2.46
N GLU A 180 -2.95 -23.71 1.52
CA GLU A 180 -2.05 -22.57 1.78
C GLU A 180 -2.83 -21.35 2.28
N TYR A 181 -2.28 -20.65 3.27
CA TYR A 181 -2.91 -19.49 3.89
C TYR A 181 -2.50 -18.21 3.15
N LEU A 182 -3.49 -17.41 2.75
CA LEU A 182 -3.31 -16.23 1.92
C LEU A 182 -2.32 -15.23 2.53
N THR A 183 -2.38 -15.03 3.86
CA THR A 183 -1.49 -14.10 4.57
C THR A 183 -0.03 -14.51 4.45
N ASP A 184 0.26 -15.80 4.67
CA ASP A 184 1.61 -16.35 4.52
C ASP A 184 2.07 -16.23 3.07
N ARG A 185 1.17 -16.54 2.14
CA ARG A 185 1.48 -16.49 0.72
C ARG A 185 1.80 -15.07 0.24
N LEU A 186 1.05 -14.06 0.68
CA LEU A 186 1.36 -12.65 0.39
C LEU A 186 2.71 -12.24 0.98
N GLY A 187 3.05 -12.74 2.18
CA GLY A 187 4.37 -12.55 2.78
C GLY A 187 5.50 -13.17 1.96
N GLU A 188 5.31 -14.38 1.42
CA GLU A 188 6.28 -15.01 0.52
C GLU A 188 6.50 -14.22 -0.77
N GLU A 189 5.42 -13.74 -1.41
CA GLU A 189 5.53 -12.92 -2.62
C GLU A 189 6.26 -11.61 -2.33
N ALA A 190 6.01 -10.99 -1.17
CA ALA A 190 6.73 -9.80 -0.71
C ALA A 190 8.23 -10.06 -0.57
N CYS A 191 8.63 -11.15 0.10
CA CYS A 191 10.04 -11.54 0.22
C CYS A 191 10.69 -11.77 -1.15
N LYS A 192 10.02 -12.48 -2.08
CA LYS A 192 10.53 -12.69 -3.44
C LYS A 192 10.72 -11.38 -4.19
N PHE A 193 9.79 -10.44 -4.06
CA PHE A 193 9.88 -9.13 -4.69
C PHE A 193 11.07 -8.32 -4.16
N ILE A 194 11.27 -8.32 -2.84
CA ILE A 194 12.39 -7.63 -2.20
C ILE A 194 13.72 -8.22 -2.70
N GLU A 195 13.88 -9.55 -2.67
CA GLU A 195 15.10 -10.21 -3.13
C GLU A 195 15.39 -9.95 -4.61
N LYS A 196 14.36 -10.00 -5.47
CA LYS A 196 14.49 -9.72 -6.90
C LYS A 196 14.92 -8.29 -7.20
N ASN A 197 14.56 -7.33 -6.34
CA ASN A 197 14.79 -5.90 -6.57
C ASN A 197 15.85 -5.29 -5.65
N LYS A 198 16.60 -6.08 -4.88
CA LYS A 198 17.58 -5.59 -3.90
C LYS A 198 18.63 -4.61 -4.45
N ASP A 199 18.91 -4.66 -5.76
CA ASP A 199 19.89 -3.80 -6.44
C ASP A 199 19.27 -2.53 -7.06
N LYS A 200 17.98 -2.28 -6.85
CA LYS A 200 17.23 -1.13 -7.38
C LYS A 200 16.28 -0.57 -6.31
N PRO A 201 15.97 0.74 -6.31
CA PRO A 201 14.96 1.27 -5.40
C PRO A 201 13.59 0.67 -5.71
N PHE A 202 12.90 0.17 -4.68
CA PHE A 202 11.55 -0.38 -4.81
C PHE A 202 10.55 0.20 -3.82
N PHE A 203 9.28 0.20 -4.23
CA PHE A 203 8.14 0.50 -3.40
C PHE A 203 7.24 -0.74 -3.32
N LEU A 204 7.08 -1.28 -2.12
CA LEU A 204 6.18 -2.38 -1.84
C LEU A 204 5.03 -1.88 -0.97
N TYR A 205 3.83 -1.85 -1.53
CA TYR A 205 2.58 -1.69 -0.80
C TYR A 205 2.05 -3.08 -0.42
N LEU A 206 2.44 -3.57 0.77
CA LEU A 206 1.98 -4.84 1.29
C LEU A 206 0.72 -4.60 2.11
N THR A 207 -0.42 -5.03 1.56
CA THR A 207 -1.73 -4.69 2.06
C THR A 207 -2.55 -5.93 2.38
N HIS A 208 -2.53 -6.34 3.64
CA HIS A 208 -3.34 -7.46 4.12
C HIS A 208 -4.83 -7.12 4.16
#